data_AF-H1KQZ6-F1
#
_entry.id   AF-H1KQZ6-F1
#
_cell.length_a   1.000
_cell.length_b   1.000
_cell.length_c   1.000
_cell.angle_alpha   90.00
_cell.angle_beta   90.00
_cell.angle_gamma   90.00
#
_symmetry.space_group_name_H-M   'P 1'
#
loop_
_entity.id
_entity.type
_entity.pdbx_description
1 polymer ?
#
loop_
_entity_poly.entity_id
_entity_poly.type
_entity_poly.pdbx_seq_one_letter_code
_entity_poly.pdbx_strand_id
1 'polypeptide(L)' 'MSREAIKDRYQRTLGYIVTEPSGRQKALDAAQRTLGYYYPEQDVTKDAGQRTIAHGNVLASLIYEPVGW' A
#
# COMPACT_ATOMS: atom_id res chain seq x y z
N MET A 1 -10.66 5.32 -11.10
CA MET A 1 -10.21 4.97 -9.74
C MET A 1 -10.55 3.51 -9.50
N SER A 2 -9.62 2.72 -8.97
CA SER A 2 -9.85 1.33 -8.59
C SER A 2 -9.33 1.05 -7.18
N ARG A 3 -9.86 -0.02 -6.57
CA ARG A 3 -9.49 -0.47 -5.24
C ARG A 3 -9.33 -1.97 -5.23
N GLU A 4 -8.19 -2.43 -4.73
CA GLU A 4 -7.86 -3.83 -4.56
C GLU A 4 -7.73 -4.14 -3.07
N ALA A 5 -8.30 -5.26 -2.63
CA ALA A 5 -8.18 -5.74 -1.26
C ALA A 5 -7.01 -6.71 -1.14
N ILE A 6 -6.09 -6.44 -0.22
CA ILE A 6 -5.03 -7.36 0.14
C ILE A 6 -5.56 -8.24 1.27
N LYS A 7 -5.51 -9.56 1.06
CA LYS A 7 -6.06 -10.54 2.00
C LYS A 7 -5.01 -11.54 2.45
N ASP A 8 -5.19 -12.08 3.65
CA ASP A 8 -4.42 -13.22 4.13
C ASP A 8 -4.91 -14.55 3.55
N ARG A 9 -4.25 -15.65 3.93
CA ARG A 9 -4.62 -17.02 3.53
C ARG A 9 -6.03 -17.46 3.97
N TYR A 10 -6.63 -16.78 4.95
CA TYR A 10 -7.96 -17.03 5.49
C TYR A 10 -9.01 -16.06 4.92
N GLN A 11 -8.68 -15.34 3.83
CA GLN A 11 -9.54 -14.33 3.20
C GLN A 11 -9.86 -13.12 4.08
N ARG A 12 -9.11 -12.88 5.16
CA ARG A 12 -9.25 -11.68 5.98
C ARG A 12 -8.56 -10.53 5.29
N THR A 13 -9.25 -9.40 5.18
CA THR A 13 -8.67 -8.19 4.58
C THR A 13 -7.64 -7.56 5.51
N LEU A 14 -6.39 -7.49 5.07
CA LEU A 14 -5.28 -6.83 5.77
C LEU A 14 -5.23 -5.33 5.44
N GLY A 15 -5.69 -4.97 4.25
CA GLY A 15 -5.67 -3.60 3.79
C GLY A 15 -6.06 -3.48 2.32
N TYR A 16 -5.76 -2.33 1.74
CA TYR A 16 -6.17 -2.02 0.38
C TYR A 16 -5.09 -1.23 -0.36
N ILE A 17 -4.99 -1.49 -1.66
CA ILE A 17 -4.30 -0.63 -2.60
C ILE A 17 -5.36 0.15 -3.37
N VAL A 18 -5.24 1.47 -3.37
CA VAL A 18 -6.13 2.37 -4.11
C VAL A 18 -5.33 3.02 -5.23
N THR A 19 -5.79 2.86 -6.46
CA THR A 19 -5.23 3.52 -7.64
C THR A 19 -6.06 4.75 -7.98
N GLU A 20 -5.44 5.92 -7.81
CA GLU A 20 -6.02 7.22 -8.15
C GLU A 20 -6.07 7.40 -9.68
N PRO A 21 -6.92 8.29 -10.22
CA PRO A 21 -6.99 8.55 -11.66
C PRO A 21 -5.66 8.96 -12.30
N SER A 22 -4.75 9.57 -11.53
CA SER A 22 -3.40 9.95 -11.96
C SER A 22 -2.42 8.78 -12.09
N GLY A 23 -2.82 7.56 -11.70
CA GLY A 23 -1.93 6.40 -11.60
C GLY A 23 -1.14 6.34 -10.28
N ARG A 24 -1.15 7.41 -9.46
CA ARG A 24 -0.62 7.35 -8.09
C ARG A 24 -1.39 6.28 -7.30
N GLN A 25 -0.67 5.51 -6.50
CA GLN A 25 -1.27 4.48 -5.66
C GLN A 25 -1.08 4.82 -4.19
N LYS A 26 -2.02 4.36 -3.36
CA LYS A 26 -2.02 4.55 -1.91
C LYS A 26 -2.30 3.23 -1.20
N ALA A 27 -1.49 2.91 -0.20
CA ALA A 27 -1.74 1.80 0.72
C ALA A 27 -2.59 2.25 1.91
N LEU A 28 -3.57 1.44 2.26
CA LEU A 28 -4.43 1.57 3.42
C LEU A 28 -4.37 0.32 4.26
N ASP A 29 -4.37 0.45 5.59
CA ASP A 29 -4.62 -0.69 6.46
C ASP A 29 -6.11 -1.10 6.45
N ALA A 30 -6.45 -2.17 7.17
CA ALA A 30 -7.83 -2.64 7.32
C ALA A 30 -8.77 -1.55 7.89
N ALA A 31 -8.26 -0.66 8.74
CA ALA A 31 -8.98 0.47 9.33
C ALA A 31 -9.01 1.74 8.46
N GLN A 32 -8.56 1.66 7.20
CA GLN A 32 -8.49 2.79 6.26
C GLN A 32 -7.50 3.90 6.65
N ARG A 33 -6.52 3.62 7.50
CA ARG A 33 -5.41 4.53 7.76
C ARG A 33 -4.38 4.41 6.64
N THR A 34 -3.83 5.55 6.22
CA THR A 34 -2.82 5.58 5.17
C THR A 34 -1.49 5.05 5.69
N LEU A 35 -0.91 4.10 4.96
CA LEU A 35 0.40 3.53 5.28
C LEU A 35 1.51 4.09 4.38
N GLY A 36 1.18 4.45 3.15
CA GLY A 36 2.14 4.99 2.20
C GLY A 36 1.55 5.26 0.82
N TYR A 37 2.41 5.74 -0.07
CA TYR A 37 2.08 6.17 -1.43
C TYR A 37 3.15 5.70 -2.40
N TYR A 38 2.72 5.27 -3.59
CA TYR A 38 3.63 5.01 -4.71
C TYR A 38 3.43 6.07 -5.79
N TYR A 39 4.52 6.71 -6.17
CA TYR A 39 4.58 7.78 -7.17
C TYR A 39 5.18 7.23 -8.47
N PRO A 40 4.36 6.89 -9.48
CA PRO A 40 4.83 6.23 -10.70
C PRO A 40 5.78 7.08 -11.54
N GLU A 41 5.62 8.41 -11.53
CA GLU A 41 6.50 9.33 -12.27
C GLU A 41 7.94 9.34 -11.75
N GLN A 42 8.12 9.03 -10.47
CA GLN A 42 9.43 9.00 -9.81
C GLN A 42 9.91 7.56 -9.57
N ASP A 43 9.05 6.58 -9.79
CA ASP A 43 9.25 5.18 -9.43
C ASP A 43 9.70 4.99 -7.97
N VAL A 44 8.99 5.63 -7.03
CA VAL A 44 9.30 5.55 -5.59
C VAL A 44 8.07 5.26 -4.74
N THR A 45 8.29 4.45 -3.70
CA THR A 45 7.34 4.30 -2.59
C THR A 45 7.77 5.17 -1.42
N LYS A 46 6.81 5.92 -0.88
CA LYS A 46 6.97 6.75 0.32
C LYS A 46 6.07 6.23 1.44
N ASP A 47 6.55 6.35 2.68
CA ASP A 47 5.71 6.10 3.85
C ASP A 47 4.65 7.20 4.05
N ALA A 48 3.79 7.02 5.06
CA ALA A 48 2.76 8.01 5.41
C ALA A 48 3.34 9.40 5.76
N GLY A 49 4.60 9.46 6.20
CA GLY A 49 5.34 10.69 6.50
C GLY A 49 6.09 11.28 5.30
N GLN A 50 5.83 10.81 4.07
CA GLN A 50 6.47 11.28 2.84
C GLN A 50 7.97 10.98 2.72
N ARG A 51 8.51 10.06 3.54
CA ARG A 51 9.90 9.61 3.41
C ARG A 51 9.97 8.52 2.35
N THR A 52 10.90 8.63 1.40
CA THR A 52 11.17 7.56 0.43
C THR A 52 11.73 6.35 1.15
N ILE A 53 11.10 5.19 0.97
CA ILE A 53 11.50 3.93 1.60
C ILE A 53 11.96 2.88 0.59
N ALA A 54 11.63 3.05 -0.70
CA ALA A 54 12.06 2.17 -1.78
C ALA A 54 11.94 2.84 -3.15
N HIS A 55 12.72 2.34 -4.10
CA HIS A 55 12.44 2.44 -5.53
C HIS A 55 11.53 1.28 -5.96
N GLY A 56 10.61 1.53 -6.89
CA GLY A 56 9.56 0.58 -7.26
C GLY A 56 8.30 0.68 -6.39
N ASN A 57 7.26 -0.04 -6.80
CA ASN A 57 6.00 -0.15 -6.07
C ASN A 57 6.08 -1.28 -5.03
N VAL A 58 6.29 -0.92 -3.76
CA VAL A 58 6.33 -1.87 -2.63
C VAL A 58 5.16 -1.69 -1.67
N LEU A 59 4.05 -1.07 -2.10
CA LEU A 59 2.92 -0.76 -1.22
C LEU A 59 2.33 -1.98 -0.48
N ALA A 60 2.35 -3.16 -1.12
CA ALA A 60 1.89 -4.40 -0.50
C ALA A 60 2.70 -4.77 0.75
N SER A 61 3.99 -4.44 0.82
CA SER A 61 4.83 -4.73 1.99
C SER A 61 4.49 -3.86 3.20
N LEU A 62 3.84 -2.70 2.99
CA LEU A 62 3.36 -1.86 4.07
C LEU A 62 2.08 -2.41 4.70
N ILE A 63 1.29 -3.16 3.92
CA ILE A 63 0.02 -3.75 4.36
C ILE A 63 0.25 -5.10 5.06
N TYR A 64 1.28 -5.84 4.61
CA TYR A 64 1.56 -7.16 5.15
C TYR A 64 2.30 -7.07 6.49
N GLU A 65 1.61 -7.38 7.59
CA GLU A 65 2.27 -7.75 8.85
C GLU A 65 2.62 -9.24 8.80
N PRO A 66 3.91 -9.62 8.89
CA PRO A 66 4.26 -11.01 9.10
C PRO A 66 3.74 -11.44 10.46
N VAL A 67 2.84 -12.43 10.48
CA VAL A 67 2.45 -13.08 11.73
C VAL A 67 3.71 -13.70 12.33
N GLY A 68 4.13 -13.22 13.49
CA GLY A 68 5.25 -13.79 14.23
C GLY A 68 5.02 -15.28 14.51
N TRP A 69 6.05 -16.09 14.32
CA TRP A 69 6.06 -17.51 14.66
C TRP A 69 6.50 -17.65 16.12
#